data_AF-A0A9W4T7N8-F1
#
_entry.id   AF-A0A9W4T7N8-F1
#
_cell.length_a   1.000
_cell.length_b   1.000
_cell.length_c   1.000
_cell.angle_alpha   90.00
_cell.angle_beta   90.00
_cell.angle_gamma   90.00
#
_symmetry.space_group_name_H-M   'P 1'
#
loop_
_entity.id
_entity.type
_entity.pdbx_description
1 polymer ?
#
loop_
_entity_poly.entity_id
_entity_poly.type
_entity_poly.pdbx_seq_one_letter_code
_entity_poly.pdbx_strand_id
1 'polypeptide(L)'
;QEKPKMPLNEVKKVMGGDRGSINIVANNEEREEELITELKRSLSRKQQPRFKGDKTKISKKHERVKRKLVKECQRLTNRVKDRNHKITRRIVDKFDLIVYEDLKLKKMTEKKNKQGKKRKIGRYSVKGLKETSLSMIVDFSIYKAKEAGK
;
A
#
# COMPACT_ATOMS: atom_id res chain seq x y z
N GLN A 1 -12.14 29.60 2.80
CA GLN A 1 -10.74 29.15 2.99
C GLN A 1 -10.00 29.42 1.69
N GLU A 2 -9.18 30.47 1.65
CA GLU A 2 -8.36 30.80 0.49
C GLU A 2 -7.32 29.70 0.24
N LYS A 3 -7.24 29.26 -1.02
CA LYS A 3 -6.20 28.33 -1.48
C LYS A 3 -4.86 29.10 -1.51
N PRO A 4 -3.74 28.48 -1.09
CA PRO A 4 -2.44 29.12 -1.17
C PRO A 4 -2.11 29.42 -2.64
N LYS A 5 -1.94 30.71 -2.95
CA LYS A 5 -1.58 31.22 -4.27
C LYS A 5 -0.05 31.16 -4.37
N MET A 6 0.49 30.04 -4.86
CA MET A 6 1.91 29.98 -5.22
C MET A 6 2.15 30.84 -6.47
N PRO A 7 3.30 31.54 -6.60
CA PRO A 7 3.61 32.31 -7.80
C PRO A 7 3.69 31.36 -9.00
N LEU A 8 2.72 31.48 -9.91
CA LEU A 8 2.69 30.75 -11.17
C LEU A 8 3.79 31.29 -12.09
N ASN A 9 5.02 30.85 -11.87
CA ASN A 9 5.97 30.78 -12.98
C ASN A 9 5.38 29.80 -14.00
N GLU A 10 5.40 30.17 -15.28
CA GLU A 10 4.75 29.47 -16.40
C GLU A 10 4.81 27.94 -16.28
N VAL A 11 3.71 27.32 -15.89
CA VAL A 11 3.61 25.86 -15.76
C VAL A 11 3.60 25.28 -17.18
N LYS A 12 4.74 24.73 -17.62
CA LYS A 12 4.90 24.21 -19.00
C LYS A 12 4.27 22.84 -19.16
N LYS A 13 4.22 22.03 -18.09
CA LYS A 13 3.72 20.66 -18.16
C LYS A 13 2.93 20.26 -16.92
N VAL A 14 1.63 19.99 -17.12
CA VAL A 14 0.69 19.55 -16.09
C VAL A 14 0.41 18.06 -16.22
N MET A 15 0.39 17.34 -15.10
CA MET A 15 -0.13 15.97 -15.02
C MET A 15 -1.31 15.91 -14.06
N GLY A 16 -2.49 15.58 -14.58
CA GLY A 16 -3.63 15.13 -13.79
C GLY A 16 -3.60 13.61 -13.69
N GLY A 17 -3.64 13.06 -12.48
CA GLY A 17 -3.65 11.62 -12.26
C GLY A 17 -4.75 11.22 -11.29
N ASP A 18 -5.70 10.41 -11.77
CA ASP A 18 -6.54 9.62 -10.88
C ASP A 18 -5.62 8.63 -10.14
N ARG A 19 -5.73 8.58 -8.79
CA ARG A 19 -4.89 7.70 -7.98
C ARG A 19 -5.11 6.22 -8.36
N GLY A 20 -6.22 5.87 -9.01
CA GLY A 20 -6.54 4.52 -9.50
C GLY A 20 -5.81 4.09 -10.78
N SER A 21 -5.30 5.03 -11.60
CA SER A 21 -4.89 4.78 -13.00
C SER A 21 -3.40 4.95 -13.30
N ILE A 22 -2.55 5.14 -12.29
CA ILE A 22 -1.09 4.92 -12.48
C ILE A 22 -0.90 3.43 -12.73
N ASN A 23 -1.00 3.02 -14.00
CA ASN A 23 -0.90 1.64 -14.45
C ASN A 23 0.33 0.95 -13.85
N ILE A 24 0.06 0.14 -12.82
CA ILE A 24 1.01 -0.67 -12.07
C ILE A 24 1.24 -1.94 -12.87
N VAL A 25 1.85 -1.83 -14.06
CA VAL A 25 2.22 -3.03 -14.83
C VAL A 25 3.44 -3.62 -14.13
N ALA A 26 3.28 -4.80 -13.52
CA ALA A 26 4.36 -5.49 -12.86
C ALA A 26 4.35 -6.98 -13.23
N ASN A 27 5.21 -7.32 -14.17
CA ASN A 27 5.43 -8.65 -14.76
C ASN A 27 5.92 -9.75 -13.79
N ASN A 28 5.70 -9.62 -12.48
CA ASN A 28 6.04 -10.62 -11.45
C ASN A 28 5.19 -10.52 -10.16
N GLU A 29 4.24 -9.56 -10.06
CA GLU A 29 3.44 -9.37 -8.84
C GLU A 29 2.45 -10.52 -8.60
N GLU A 30 1.87 -11.06 -9.67
CA GLU A 30 0.86 -12.13 -9.61
C GLU A 30 1.40 -13.36 -8.87
N ARG A 31 2.62 -13.80 -9.21
CA ARG A 31 3.28 -14.95 -8.59
C ARG A 31 3.57 -14.73 -7.09
N GLU A 32 3.90 -13.50 -6.68
CA GLU A 32 4.11 -13.17 -5.27
C GLU A 32 2.79 -13.10 -4.48
N GLU A 33 1.73 -12.57 -5.10
CA GLU A 33 0.38 -12.57 -4.51
C GLU A 33 -0.18 -13.99 -4.34
N GLU A 34 0.07 -14.87 -5.29
CA GLU A 34 -0.26 -16.30 -5.22
C GLU A 34 0.46 -16.96 -4.03
N LEU A 35 1.78 -16.81 -3.93
CA LEU A 35 2.58 -17.34 -2.82
C LEU A 35 2.10 -16.83 -1.45
N ILE A 36 1.78 -15.54 -1.33
CA ILE A 36 1.21 -14.97 -0.09
C ILE A 36 -0.14 -15.59 0.24
N THR A 37 -0.97 -15.84 -0.77
CA THR A 37 -2.29 -16.45 -0.62
C THR A 37 -2.18 -17.90 -0.16
N GLU A 38 -1.28 -18.67 -0.74
CA GLU A 38 -0.96 -20.04 -0.32
C GLU A 38 -0.43 -20.10 1.12
N LEU A 39 0.50 -19.21 1.47
CA LEU A 39 1.04 -19.14 2.83
C LEU A 39 -0.04 -18.79 3.86
N LYS A 40 -0.99 -17.90 3.53
CA LYS A 40 -2.17 -17.61 4.37
C LYS A 40 -3.06 -18.83 4.55
N ARG A 41 -3.35 -19.58 3.48
CA ARG A 41 -4.12 -20.83 3.54
C ARG A 41 -3.42 -21.87 4.40
N SER A 42 -2.12 -22.07 4.19
CA SER A 42 -1.29 -23.00 4.98
C SER A 42 -1.23 -22.62 6.45
N LEU A 43 -1.16 -21.32 6.76
CA LEU A 43 -1.20 -20.82 8.14
C LEU A 43 -2.55 -21.09 8.80
N SER A 44 -3.65 -20.82 8.10
CA SER A 44 -5.02 -21.03 8.60
C SER A 44 -5.34 -22.49 8.90
N ARG A 45 -4.73 -23.43 8.17
CA ARG A 45 -4.91 -24.87 8.36
C ARG A 45 -4.13 -25.43 9.55
N LYS A 46 -3.22 -24.67 10.16
CA LYS A 46 -2.40 -25.11 11.29
C LYS A 46 -3.02 -24.69 12.61
N GLN A 47 -2.91 -25.58 13.62
CA GLN A 47 -3.36 -25.26 14.97
C GLN A 47 -2.74 -23.94 15.46
N GLN A 48 -3.64 -23.04 15.82
CA GLN A 48 -3.44 -21.77 16.49
C GLN A 48 -4.32 -21.80 17.75
N PRO A 49 -4.05 -20.94 18.75
CA PRO A 49 -4.93 -20.81 19.90
C PRO A 49 -6.37 -20.55 19.42
N ARG A 50 -7.31 -21.43 19.79
CA ARG A 50 -8.63 -21.52 19.16
C ARG A 50 -9.59 -20.43 19.64
N PHE A 51 -9.34 -19.87 20.82
CA PHE A 51 -10.19 -18.87 21.44
C PHE A 51 -9.36 -17.89 22.28
N LYS A 52 -9.97 -16.75 22.62
CA LYS A 52 -9.35 -15.71 23.44
C LYS A 52 -9.08 -16.29 24.84
N GLY A 53 -7.81 -16.36 25.25
CA GLY A 53 -7.39 -16.96 26.52
C GLY A 53 -6.88 -18.40 26.41
N ASP A 54 -6.87 -19.00 25.22
CA ASP A 54 -6.25 -20.30 24.99
C ASP A 54 -4.72 -20.21 25.18
N LYS A 55 -4.22 -20.96 26.17
CA LYS A 55 -2.79 -21.02 26.55
C LYS A 55 -2.03 -22.13 25.81
N THR A 56 -2.66 -22.82 24.86
CA THR A 56 -2.02 -23.88 24.09
C THR A 56 -0.78 -23.37 23.37
N LYS A 57 0.35 -24.04 23.57
CA LYS A 57 1.61 -23.68 22.91
C LYS A 57 1.45 -23.76 21.39
N ILE A 58 1.89 -22.71 20.71
CA ILE A 58 1.88 -22.67 19.24
C ILE A 58 2.83 -23.76 18.70
N SER A 59 2.37 -24.53 17.70
CA SER A 59 3.22 -25.55 17.08
C SER A 59 4.43 -24.92 16.37
N LYS A 60 5.60 -25.57 16.45
CA LYS A 60 6.82 -25.14 15.72
C LYS A 60 6.55 -24.96 14.21
N LYS A 61 5.67 -25.79 13.63
CA LYS A 61 5.29 -25.73 12.20
C LYS A 61 4.44 -24.51 11.88
N HIS A 62 3.55 -24.08 12.78
CA HIS A 62 2.75 -22.86 12.63
C HIS A 62 3.68 -21.65 12.63
N GLU A 63 4.60 -21.58 13.60
CA GLU A 63 5.54 -20.48 13.72
C GLU A 63 6.44 -20.34 12.48
N ARG A 64 6.97 -21.45 11.94
CA ARG A 64 7.75 -21.44 10.68
C ARG A 64 6.98 -20.84 9.50
N VAL A 65 5.70 -21.20 9.32
CA VAL A 65 4.90 -20.66 8.21
C VAL A 65 4.51 -19.20 8.45
N LYS A 66 4.22 -18.81 9.69
CA LYS A 66 4.02 -17.40 10.05
C LYS A 66 5.25 -16.56 9.70
N ARG A 67 6.45 -17.02 10.03
CA ARG A 67 7.71 -16.34 9.68
C ARG A 67 7.90 -16.23 8.17
N LYS A 68 7.64 -17.29 7.40
CA LYS A 68 7.67 -17.25 5.92
C LYS A 68 6.69 -16.22 5.37
N LEU A 69 5.44 -16.23 5.85
CA LEU A 69 4.41 -15.26 5.45
C LEU A 69 4.87 -13.81 5.68
N VAL A 70 5.40 -13.52 6.87
CA VAL A 70 5.91 -12.18 7.20
C VAL A 70 7.06 -11.78 6.26
N LYS A 71 7.99 -12.70 5.97
CA LYS A 71 9.12 -12.44 5.08
C LYS A 71 8.66 -12.12 3.65
N GLU A 72 7.73 -12.89 3.10
CA GLU A 72 7.20 -12.62 1.75
C GLU A 72 6.40 -11.31 1.70
N CYS A 73 5.56 -11.04 2.71
CA CYS A 73 4.86 -9.75 2.78
C CYS A 73 5.83 -8.56 2.90
N GLN A 74 6.94 -8.71 3.63
CA GLN A 74 7.97 -7.68 3.72
C GLN A 74 8.67 -7.45 2.38
N ARG A 75 9.00 -8.53 1.65
CA ARG A 75 9.61 -8.44 0.31
C ARG A 75 8.70 -7.68 -0.66
N LEU A 76 7.42 -8.06 -0.71
CA LEU A 76 6.43 -7.37 -1.55
C LEU A 76 6.31 -5.89 -1.17
N THR A 77 6.24 -5.59 0.13
CA THR A 77 6.16 -4.20 0.62
C THR A 77 7.39 -3.39 0.20
N ASN A 78 8.59 -3.96 0.32
CA ASN A 78 9.83 -3.31 -0.09
C ASN A 78 9.88 -3.06 -1.61
N ARG A 79 9.42 -4.01 -2.43
CA ARG A 79 9.33 -3.85 -3.89
C ARG A 79 8.35 -2.76 -4.28
N VAL A 80 7.14 -2.77 -3.71
CA VAL A 80 6.13 -1.73 -3.93
C VAL A 80 6.68 -0.36 -3.52
N LYS A 81 7.37 -0.28 -2.38
CA LYS A 81 8.02 0.93 -1.90
C LYS A 81 9.08 1.44 -2.90
N ASP A 82 10.03 0.60 -3.29
CA ASP A 82 11.09 0.94 -4.26
C ASP A 82 10.50 1.41 -5.60
N ARG A 83 9.51 0.69 -6.13
CA ARG A 83 8.78 1.05 -7.34
C ARG A 83 8.14 2.44 -7.20
N ASN A 84 7.42 2.69 -6.11
CA ASN A 84 6.79 3.98 -5.86
C ASN A 84 7.83 5.09 -5.72
N HIS A 85 8.98 4.85 -5.11
CA HIS A 85 10.10 5.80 -5.13
C HIS A 85 10.55 6.09 -6.57
N LYS A 86 10.79 5.07 -7.40
CA LYS A 86 11.24 5.29 -8.78
C LYS A 86 10.22 6.07 -9.61
N ILE A 87 8.94 5.72 -9.52
CA ILE A 87 7.85 6.39 -10.24
C ILE A 87 7.73 7.85 -9.81
N THR A 88 7.65 8.12 -8.51
CA THR A 88 7.46 9.48 -7.99
C THR A 88 8.63 10.39 -8.32
N ARG A 89 9.86 9.87 -8.34
CA ARG A 89 11.03 10.64 -8.79
C ARG A 89 10.90 11.06 -10.25
N ARG A 90 10.57 10.12 -11.15
CA ARG A 90 10.35 10.41 -12.57
C ARG A 90 9.23 11.42 -12.81
N ILE A 91 8.17 11.40 -11.98
CA ILE A 91 7.07 12.36 -12.08
C ILE A 91 7.54 13.75 -11.64
N VAL A 92 8.15 13.88 -10.47
CA VAL A 92 8.64 15.18 -9.94
C VAL A 92 9.67 15.80 -10.87
N ASP A 93 10.58 15.01 -11.44
CA ASP A 93 11.59 15.51 -12.35
C ASP A 93 10.97 16.02 -13.68
N LYS A 94 9.87 15.42 -14.13
CA LYS A 94 9.25 15.70 -15.45
C LYS A 94 8.18 16.79 -15.44
N PHE A 95 7.50 17.00 -14.32
CA PHE A 95 6.33 17.88 -14.23
C PHE A 95 6.58 19.01 -13.24
N ASP A 96 6.02 20.19 -13.54
CA ASP A 96 6.15 21.38 -12.70
C ASP A 96 4.99 21.50 -11.71
N LEU A 97 3.82 20.97 -12.08
CA LEU A 97 2.64 20.91 -11.22
C LEU A 97 2.08 19.49 -11.20
N ILE A 98 1.96 18.94 -10.00
CA ILE A 98 1.36 17.64 -9.74
C ILE A 98 0.13 17.86 -8.88
N VAL A 99 -1.03 17.43 -9.38
CA VAL A 99 -2.30 17.51 -8.66
C VAL A 99 -2.80 16.11 -8.35
N TYR A 100 -3.18 15.88 -7.09
CA TYR A 100 -3.81 14.64 -6.64
C TYR A 100 -5.23 14.92 -6.17
N GLU A 101 -6.16 14.03 -6.50
CA GLU A 101 -7.51 14.07 -5.93
C GLU A 101 -7.48 13.80 -4.42
N ASP A 102 -8.28 14.52 -3.63
CA ASP A 102 -8.44 14.24 -2.20
C ASP A 102 -9.33 13.01 -1.96
N LEU A 103 -8.75 11.83 -2.16
CA LEU A 103 -9.43 10.56 -1.92
C LEU A 103 -9.33 10.12 -0.46
N LYS A 104 -10.48 9.80 0.14
CA LYS A 104 -10.59 9.18 1.47
C LYS A 104 -10.24 7.68 1.39
N LEU A 105 -8.98 7.36 1.09
CA LEU A 105 -8.47 6.00 0.84
C LEU A 105 -8.86 4.99 1.93
N LYS A 106 -8.81 5.43 3.21
CA LYS A 106 -9.21 4.62 4.36
C LYS A 106 -10.66 4.16 4.31
N LYS A 107 -11.57 4.99 3.80
CA LYS A 107 -12.98 4.63 3.61
C LYS A 107 -13.18 3.68 2.42
N MET A 108 -12.31 3.74 1.41
CA MET A 108 -12.39 2.87 0.22
C MET A 108 -11.99 1.42 0.52
N THR A 109 -11.06 1.23 1.45
CA THR A 109 -10.63 -0.12 1.86
C THR A 109 -11.48 -0.67 2.99
N GLU A 110 -12.06 0.19 3.86
CA GLU A 110 -12.91 -0.16 5.01
C GLU A 110 -13.92 -1.27 4.69
N LYS A 111 -13.91 -2.36 5.47
CA LYS A 111 -14.94 -3.40 5.44
C LYS A 111 -15.85 -3.26 6.66
N LYS A 112 -17.17 -3.26 6.43
CA LYS A 112 -18.17 -3.45 7.48
C LYS A 112 -18.57 -4.93 7.52
N ASN A 113 -18.85 -5.45 8.72
CA ASN A 113 -19.51 -6.76 8.85
C ASN A 113 -21.02 -6.62 8.55
N LYS A 114 -21.76 -7.75 8.54
CA LYS A 114 -23.21 -7.76 8.32
C LYS A 114 -23.98 -6.89 9.32
N GLN A 115 -23.41 -6.64 10.50
CA GLN A 115 -23.95 -5.77 11.55
C GLN A 115 -23.47 -4.32 11.48
N GLY A 116 -22.85 -3.89 10.37
CA GLY A 116 -22.36 -2.52 10.18
C GLY A 116 -21.10 -2.12 10.96
N LYS A 117 -20.55 -3.00 11.80
CA LYS A 117 -19.33 -2.74 12.59
C LYS A 117 -18.09 -2.79 11.69
N LYS A 118 -17.17 -1.85 11.94
CA LYS A 118 -15.89 -1.76 11.23
C LYS A 118 -15.05 -3.00 11.51
N ARG A 119 -14.57 -3.67 10.45
CA ARG A 119 -13.58 -4.75 10.53
C ARG A 119 -12.20 -4.17 10.28
N LYS A 120 -11.23 -4.57 11.12
CA LYS A 120 -9.81 -4.26 10.86
C LYS A 120 -9.37 -5.00 9.59
N ILE A 121 -8.81 -4.25 8.66
CA ILE A 121 -8.14 -4.79 7.48
C ILE A 121 -6.72 -5.08 7.87
N GLY A 122 -6.24 -6.28 7.52
CA GLY A 122 -4.84 -6.62 7.74
C GLY A 122 -3.96 -5.73 6.86
N ARG A 123 -2.90 -5.16 7.44
CA ARG A 123 -1.91 -4.33 6.73
C ARG A 123 -1.33 -5.05 5.50
N TYR A 124 -1.18 -6.36 5.58
CA TYR A 124 -0.67 -7.23 4.52
C TYR A 124 -1.76 -7.91 3.66
N SER A 125 -2.96 -7.34 3.63
CA SER A 125 -3.99 -7.73 2.66
C SER A 125 -3.80 -6.95 1.37
N VAL A 126 -4.23 -7.50 0.22
CA VAL A 126 -4.17 -6.82 -1.08
C VAL A 126 -4.80 -5.42 -0.99
N LYS A 127 -5.94 -5.29 -0.28
CA LYS A 127 -6.59 -4.00 -0.07
C LYS A 127 -5.75 -3.04 0.79
N GLY A 128 -5.19 -3.53 1.91
CA GLY A 128 -4.34 -2.72 2.78
C GLY A 128 -3.04 -2.28 2.09
N LEU A 129 -2.45 -3.14 1.25
CA LEU A 129 -1.28 -2.82 0.44
C LEU A 129 -1.60 -1.78 -0.63
N LYS A 130 -2.77 -1.86 -1.28
CA LYS A 130 -3.25 -0.84 -2.23
C LYS A 130 -3.42 0.53 -1.57
N GLU A 131 -4.10 0.59 -0.42
CA GLU A 131 -4.22 1.85 0.36
C GLU A 131 -2.84 2.42 0.73
N THR A 132 -1.96 1.57 1.24
CA THR A 132 -0.61 1.97 1.65
C THR A 132 0.19 2.47 0.45
N SER A 133 0.12 1.79 -0.70
CA SER A 133 0.81 2.18 -1.93
C SER A 133 0.36 3.54 -2.44
N LEU A 134 -0.95 3.81 -2.45
CA LEU A 134 -1.48 5.11 -2.90
C LEU A 134 -1.07 6.25 -1.95
N SER A 135 -1.07 6.00 -0.64
CA SER A 135 -0.55 6.96 0.34
C SER A 135 0.93 7.25 0.09
N MET A 136 1.74 6.20 -0.08
CA MET A 136 3.18 6.33 -0.33
C MET A 136 3.48 7.18 -1.56
N ILE A 137 2.71 7.06 -2.64
CA ILE A 137 2.93 7.87 -3.84
C ILE A 137 2.80 9.36 -3.54
N VAL A 138 1.76 9.75 -2.79
CA VAL A 138 1.54 11.15 -2.40
C VAL A 138 2.66 11.64 -1.49
N ASP A 139 2.97 10.88 -0.44
CA ASP A 139 4.04 11.22 0.50
C ASP A 139 5.38 11.39 -0.20
N PHE A 140 5.68 10.49 -1.15
CA PHE A 140 6.93 10.49 -1.89
C PHE A 140 7.04 11.64 -2.88
N SER A 141 5.94 11.99 -3.54
CA SER A 141 5.91 13.16 -4.40
C SER A 141 6.10 14.44 -3.60
N ILE A 142 5.47 14.56 -2.42
CA ILE A 142 5.59 15.76 -1.57
C ILE A 142 7.04 15.98 -1.14
N TYR A 143 7.70 14.97 -0.55
CA TYR A 143 9.07 15.22 -0.07
C TYR A 143 10.06 15.41 -1.22
N LYS A 144 9.87 14.74 -2.36
CA LYS A 144 10.77 14.92 -3.51
C LYS A 144 10.58 16.25 -4.22
N ALA A 145 9.36 16.76 -4.29
CA ALA A 145 9.10 18.10 -4.78
C ALA A 145 9.85 19.11 -3.92
N LYS A 146 9.73 18.99 -2.58
CA LYS A 146 10.49 19.81 -1.62
C LYS A 146 12.00 19.71 -1.80
N GLU A 147 12.55 18.50 -1.96
CA GLU A 147 13.99 18.30 -2.23
C GLU A 147 14.43 18.91 -3.56
N ALA A 148 13.56 18.94 -4.57
CA ALA A 148 13.83 19.55 -5.87
C ALA A 148 13.59 21.07 -5.89
N GLY A 149 13.19 21.68 -4.77
CA GLY A 149 12.86 23.11 -4.69
C GLY A 149 11.56 23.49 -5.40
N LYS A 150 10.65 22.51 -5.59
CA LYS A 150 9.31 22.67 -6.19
C LYS A 150 8.21 22.68 -5.13
#